data_AF-A0A0J6YAN8-F1
#
_entry.id   AF-A0A0J6YAN8-F1
#
_cell.length_a   1.000
_cell.length_b   1.000
_cell.length_c   1.000
_cell.angle_alpha   90.00
_cell.angle_beta   90.00
_cell.angle_gamma   90.00
#
_symmetry.space_group_name_H-M   'P 1'
#
loop_
_entity.id
_entity.type
_entity.pdbx_description
1 polymer ?
#
loop_
_entity_poly.entity_id
_entity_poly.type
_entity_poly.pdbx_seq_one_letter_code
_entity_poly.pdbx_strand_id
1 'polypeptide(L)'
;MRGRYACTIWTVAAVAFTACGRGTAIDTLITFDGERRTITTANVTCTRQPDESLVVLVVEKTARTVRIHLSQRGHIAVLKAGFRYDELSGFVGDPEQMTGSKVDDNFTVRGRMPPADGERDWHSFTIETSCPSYRNAVPADTVPNIGSP
;
A
#
# COMPACT_ATOMS: atom_id res chain seq x y z
N MET A 1 23.96 1.74 -72.46
CA MET A 1 24.91 0.99 -71.61
C MET A 1 24.38 1.08 -70.17
N ARG A 2 23.72 0.02 -69.65
CA ARG A 2 24.19 -0.86 -68.54
C ARG A 2 24.71 -0.07 -67.32
N GLY A 3 24.24 -0.21 -66.07
CA GLY A 3 23.30 -1.12 -65.39
C GLY A 3 23.04 -0.58 -63.96
N ARG A 4 21.81 -0.73 -63.41
CA ARG A 4 21.35 -1.77 -62.46
C ARG A 4 21.67 -1.54 -60.97
N TYR A 5 20.64 -1.06 -60.25
CA TYR A 5 20.08 -1.46 -58.94
C TYR A 5 20.98 -1.77 -57.72
N ALA A 6 20.72 -1.10 -56.60
CA ALA A 6 20.22 -1.72 -55.35
C ALA A 6 19.98 -0.64 -54.27
N CYS A 7 18.71 -0.28 -54.06
CA CYS A 7 18.27 0.53 -52.93
C CYS A 7 17.93 -0.43 -51.79
N THR A 8 18.88 -0.66 -50.90
CA THR A 8 18.68 -1.51 -49.73
C THR A 8 18.14 -0.66 -48.59
N ILE A 9 16.81 -0.55 -48.53
CA ILE A 9 16.09 0.08 -47.42
C ILE A 9 16.13 -0.89 -46.25
N TRP A 10 16.99 -0.63 -45.26
CA TRP A 10 16.91 -1.29 -43.96
C TRP A 10 15.91 -0.54 -43.08
N THR A 11 14.68 -1.06 -43.01
CA THR A 11 13.68 -0.62 -42.05
C THR A 11 14.03 -1.23 -40.69
N VAL A 12 14.72 -0.49 -39.82
CA VAL A 12 14.82 -0.86 -38.40
C VAL A 12 13.57 -0.32 -37.71
N ALA A 13 12.58 -1.20 -37.54
CA ALA A 13 11.47 -0.95 -36.62
C ALA A 13 12.02 -0.95 -35.19
N ALA A 14 12.29 0.23 -34.65
CA ALA A 14 12.60 0.39 -33.24
C ALA A 14 11.33 0.12 -32.44
N VAL A 15 11.24 -1.10 -31.90
CA VAL A 15 10.25 -1.52 -30.91
C VAL A 15 10.34 -0.54 -29.74
N ALA A 16 9.32 0.31 -29.59
CA ALA A 16 9.13 1.10 -28.39
C ALA A 16 8.83 0.13 -27.25
N PHE A 17 9.86 -0.23 -26.48
CA PHE A 17 9.66 -0.84 -25.18
C PHE A 17 8.85 0.14 -24.35
N THR A 18 7.58 -0.20 -24.12
CA THR A 18 6.78 0.42 -23.08
C THR A 18 7.51 0.19 -21.77
N ALA A 19 8.26 1.20 -21.31
CA ALA A 19 8.74 1.23 -19.95
C ALA A 19 7.49 1.25 -19.07
N CYS A 20 7.06 0.07 -18.59
CA CYS A 20 6.15 -0.04 -17.46
C CYS A 20 6.85 0.69 -16.31
N GLY A 21 6.53 1.97 -16.14
CA GLY A 21 7.04 2.78 -15.05
C GLY A 21 6.63 2.09 -13.75
N ARG A 22 7.61 1.52 -13.05
CA ARG A 22 7.43 1.26 -11.62
C ARG A 22 7.15 2.64 -11.02
N GLY A 23 6.02 2.77 -10.33
CA GLY A 23 5.62 4.04 -9.71
C GLY A 23 6.74 4.60 -8.84
N THR A 24 6.71 5.90 -8.57
CA THR A 24 7.67 6.54 -7.68
C THR A 24 7.70 5.81 -6.34
N ALA A 25 8.91 5.49 -5.85
CA ALA A 25 9.07 4.84 -4.56
C ALA A 25 8.56 5.78 -3.45
N ILE A 26 7.77 5.23 -2.54
CA ILE A 26 7.23 5.90 -1.38
C ILE A 26 7.95 5.40 -0.14
N ASP A 27 8.36 6.32 0.72
CA ASP A 27 8.86 6.01 2.05
C ASP A 27 7.69 5.89 3.02
N THR A 28 7.52 4.71 3.59
CA THR A 28 6.62 4.46 4.71
C THR A 28 7.42 4.30 5.98
N LEU A 29 7.25 5.22 6.91
CA LEU A 29 7.95 5.23 8.19
C LEU A 29 7.10 4.54 9.26
N ILE A 30 7.72 3.62 9.99
CA ILE A 30 7.18 2.97 11.17
C ILE A 30 8.06 3.39 12.35
N THR A 31 7.48 4.08 13.32
CA THR A 31 8.10 4.34 14.61
C THR A 31 7.47 3.41 15.64
N PHE A 32 8.26 2.55 16.27
CA PHE A 32 7.80 1.64 17.33
C PHE A 32 8.62 1.91 18.59
N ASP A 33 7.98 2.32 19.67
CA ASP A 33 8.62 2.78 20.92
C ASP A 33 9.76 3.77 20.72
N GLY A 34 9.56 4.71 19.79
CA GLY A 34 10.53 5.73 19.43
C GLY A 34 11.59 5.29 18.40
N GLU A 35 11.70 4.00 18.10
CA GLU A 35 12.65 3.49 17.10
C GLU A 35 12.03 3.52 15.68
N ARG A 36 12.72 4.21 14.77
CA ARG A 36 12.27 4.48 13.41
C ARG A 36 12.80 3.44 12.41
N ARG A 37 11.91 2.93 11.57
CA ARG A 37 12.17 1.98 10.48
C ARG A 37 11.45 2.45 9.23
N THR A 38 12.07 2.32 8.06
CA THR A 38 11.50 2.81 6.79
C THR A 38 11.36 1.67 5.80
N ILE A 39 10.18 1.54 5.21
CA ILE A 39 9.91 0.70 4.05
C ILE A 39 9.85 1.62 2.84
N THR A 40 10.82 1.47 1.91
CA THR A 40 10.85 2.23 0.65
C THR A 40 10.38 1.31 -0.48
N THR A 41 9.21 1.59 -1.06
CA THR A 41 8.63 0.74 -2.12
C THR A 41 7.74 1.52 -3.07
N ALA A 42 7.70 1.10 -4.34
CA ALA A 42 6.72 1.56 -5.31
C ALA A 42 5.36 0.86 -5.16
N ASN A 43 5.29 -0.23 -4.38
CA ASN A 43 4.09 -1.04 -4.22
C ASN A 43 3.30 -0.56 -3.00
N VAL A 44 2.67 0.60 -3.19
CA VAL A 44 1.68 1.18 -2.29
C VAL A 44 0.34 1.19 -3.00
N THR A 45 -0.65 0.56 -2.38
CA THR A 45 -2.01 0.46 -2.90
C THR A 45 -2.99 1.09 -1.94
N CYS A 46 -3.76 2.07 -2.40
CA CYS A 46 -4.85 2.66 -1.64
C CYS A 46 -6.19 2.33 -2.31
N THR A 47 -6.99 1.49 -1.64
CA THR A 47 -8.23 0.92 -2.20
C THR A 47 -9.44 1.49 -1.46
N ARG A 48 -10.26 2.26 -2.17
CA ARG A 48 -11.57 2.72 -1.68
C ARG A 48 -12.55 1.55 -1.68
N GLN A 49 -13.16 1.31 -0.53
CA GLN A 49 -14.14 0.25 -0.33
C GLN A 49 -15.56 0.76 -0.64
N PRO A 50 -16.53 -0.13 -0.88
CA PRO A 50 -17.93 0.26 -1.13
C PRO A 50 -18.59 0.97 0.06
N ASP A 51 -18.11 0.74 1.28
CA ASP A 51 -18.56 1.41 2.50
C ASP A 51 -17.90 2.79 2.71
N GLU A 52 -17.22 3.32 1.69
CA GLU A 52 -16.44 4.57 1.70
C GLU A 52 -15.24 4.55 2.67
N SER A 53 -14.86 3.38 3.20
CA SER A 53 -13.60 3.22 3.89
C SER A 53 -12.43 3.11 2.91
N LEU A 54 -11.22 3.31 3.41
CA LEU A 54 -9.98 3.21 2.65
C LEU A 54 -9.09 2.15 3.27
N VAL A 55 -8.58 1.24 2.44
CA VAL A 55 -7.53 0.31 2.82
C VAL A 55 -6.22 0.73 2.14
N VAL A 56 -5.23 1.10 2.93
CA VAL A 56 -3.86 1.37 2.49
C VAL A 56 -3.03 0.13 2.73
N LEU A 57 -2.35 -0.36 1.70
CA LEU A 57 -1.48 -1.52 1.74
C LEU A 57 -0.12 -1.16 1.14
N VAL A 58 0.93 -1.25 1.95
CA VAL A 58 2.33 -1.07 1.56
C VAL A 58 3.00 -2.42 1.62
N VAL A 59 3.68 -2.83 0.55
CA VAL A 59 4.41 -4.11 0.51
C VAL A 59 5.75 -3.92 -0.19
N GLU A 60 6.85 -4.13 0.52
CA GLU A 60 8.17 -4.31 -0.12
C GLU A 60 8.44 -5.80 -0.34
N LYS A 61 8.27 -6.60 0.72
CA LYS A 61 8.37 -8.06 0.75
C LYS A 61 7.44 -8.60 1.85
N THR A 62 7.24 -9.91 1.95
CA THR A 62 6.34 -10.52 2.96
C THR A 62 6.67 -10.11 4.40
N ALA A 63 7.96 -9.90 4.71
CA ALA A 63 8.41 -9.45 6.03
C ALA A 63 8.40 -7.92 6.22
N ARG A 64 8.02 -7.13 5.21
CA ARG A 64 7.98 -5.67 5.27
C ARG A 64 6.69 -5.15 4.64
N THR A 65 5.69 -5.01 5.48
CA THR A 65 4.32 -4.69 5.07
C THR A 65 3.66 -3.75 6.05
N VAL A 66 2.81 -2.85 5.55
CA VAL A 66 1.88 -2.06 6.37
C VAL A 66 0.49 -2.21 5.78
N ARG A 67 -0.51 -2.38 6.64
CA ARG A 67 -1.93 -2.37 6.26
C ARG A 67 -2.71 -1.48 7.21
N ILE A 68 -3.34 -0.45 6.68
CA ILE A 68 -4.18 0.48 7.42
C ILE A 68 -5.59 0.40 6.82
N HIS A 69 -6.60 0.28 7.68
CA HIS A 69 -8.01 0.42 7.32
C HIS A 69 -8.57 1.62 8.08
N LEU A 70 -9.07 2.60 7.36
CA LEU A 70 -9.61 3.83 7.93
C LEU A 70 -10.94 4.21 7.27
N SER A 71 -11.79 4.91 8.01
CA SER A 71 -12.97 5.60 7.48
C SER A 71 -12.61 7.06 7.18
N GLN A 72 -13.23 7.63 6.16
CA GLN A 72 -13.08 9.04 5.78
C GLN A 72 -14.40 9.83 5.88
N ARG A 73 -15.43 9.25 6.52
CA ARG A 73 -16.75 9.88 6.65
C ARG A 73 -16.71 11.00 7.70
N GLY A 74 -16.69 12.25 7.24
CA GLY A 74 -16.70 13.46 8.07
C GLY A 74 -15.37 13.76 8.77
N HIS A 75 -14.67 12.74 9.26
CA HIS A 75 -13.32 12.81 9.80
C HIS A 75 -12.57 11.51 9.51
N ILE A 76 -11.25 11.51 9.71
CA ILE A 76 -10.46 10.28 9.64
C ILE A 76 -10.59 9.51 10.95
N ALA A 77 -11.04 8.27 10.85
CA ALA A 77 -11.04 7.31 11.95
C ALA A 77 -10.28 6.05 11.52
N VAL A 78 -9.27 5.65 12.28
CA VAL A 78 -8.49 4.45 12.00
C VAL A 78 -9.24 3.26 12.60
N LEU A 79 -9.65 2.33 11.75
CA LEU A 79 -10.41 1.15 12.17
C LEU A 79 -9.48 0.01 12.57
N LYS A 80 -8.43 -0.22 11.76
CA LYS A 80 -7.42 -1.25 11.99
C LYS A 80 -6.08 -0.79 11.45
N ALA A 81 -5.00 -1.11 12.14
CA ALA A 81 -3.65 -0.93 11.63
C ALA A 81 -2.79 -2.14 11.96
N GLY A 82 -1.97 -2.56 11.01
CA GLY A 82 -0.98 -3.60 11.23
C GLY A 82 0.26 -3.37 10.40
N PHE A 83 1.39 -3.84 10.91
CA PHE A 83 2.67 -3.75 10.24
C PHE A 83 3.54 -4.96 10.54
N ARG A 84 4.51 -5.17 9.66
CA ARG A 84 5.62 -6.09 9.83
C ARG A 84 6.88 -5.44 9.28
N TYR A 85 7.98 -5.56 10.00
CA TYR A 85 9.31 -5.14 9.57
C TYR A 85 10.34 -6.14 10.10
N ASP A 86 10.71 -7.09 9.24
CA ASP A 86 11.55 -8.24 9.58
C ASP A 86 10.94 -9.00 10.79
N GLU A 87 11.61 -9.05 11.95
CA GLU A 87 11.09 -9.75 13.16
C GLU A 87 10.05 -8.92 13.95
N LEU A 88 9.99 -7.60 13.73
CA LEU A 88 9.04 -6.73 14.39
C LEU A 88 7.68 -6.84 13.71
N SER A 89 6.62 -7.08 14.48
CA SER A 89 5.26 -7.04 13.96
C SER A 89 4.30 -6.48 14.97
N GLY A 90 3.18 -5.96 14.48
CA GLY A 90 2.19 -5.39 15.34
C GLY A 90 0.84 -5.23 14.67
N PHE A 91 -0.23 -5.32 15.46
CA PHE A 91 -1.60 -5.19 14.99
C PHE A 91 -2.48 -4.59 16.08
N VAL A 92 -3.32 -3.63 15.70
CA VAL A 92 -4.37 -3.07 16.55
C VAL A 92 -5.67 -3.08 15.78
N GLY A 93 -6.66 -3.77 16.35
CA GLY A 93 -8.01 -3.87 15.82
C GLY A 93 -9.06 -3.09 16.61
N ASP A 94 -8.66 -2.45 17.71
CA ASP A 94 -9.50 -1.59 18.54
C ASP A 94 -9.31 -0.12 18.10
N PRO A 95 -10.31 0.51 17.46
CA PRO A 95 -10.23 1.90 17.01
C PRO A 95 -9.98 2.90 18.14
N GLU A 96 -10.38 2.60 19.38
CA GLU A 96 -10.21 3.52 20.51
C GLU A 96 -8.75 3.69 20.93
N GLN A 97 -7.88 2.74 20.55
CA GLN A 97 -6.43 2.82 20.80
C GLN A 97 -5.66 3.52 19.68
N MET A 98 -6.35 4.05 18.67
CA MET A 98 -5.72 4.66 17.49
C MET A 98 -6.31 6.01 17.14
N THR A 99 -5.46 6.86 16.57
CA THR A 99 -5.84 8.13 15.94
C THR A 99 -5.22 8.21 14.57
N GLY A 100 -5.88 8.94 13.67
CA GLY A 100 -5.39 9.15 12.31
C GLY A 100 -5.56 10.58 11.87
N SER A 101 -4.65 11.03 11.02
CA SER A 101 -4.75 12.31 10.32
C SER A 101 -4.33 12.15 8.87
N LYS A 102 -4.85 13.03 8.02
CA LYS A 102 -4.44 13.15 6.62
C LYS A 102 -4.16 14.61 6.30
N VAL A 103 -3.05 14.84 5.63
CA VAL A 103 -2.69 16.12 5.02
C VAL A 103 -2.30 15.82 3.59
N ASP A 104 -3.03 16.37 2.62
CA ASP A 104 -2.91 16.04 1.20
C ASP A 104 -3.00 14.53 0.96
N ASP A 105 -1.96 13.87 0.47
CA ASP A 105 -1.93 12.41 0.27
C ASP A 105 -1.19 11.65 1.38
N ASN A 106 -0.73 12.35 2.42
CA ASN A 106 0.00 11.76 3.52
C ASN A 106 -0.93 11.38 4.65
N PHE A 107 -0.81 10.14 5.11
CA PHE A 107 -1.51 9.59 6.26
C PHE A 107 -0.54 9.42 7.41
N THR A 108 -0.98 9.83 8.60
CA THR A 108 -0.31 9.52 9.85
C THR A 108 -1.29 8.74 10.72
N VAL A 109 -0.87 7.58 11.19
CA VAL A 109 -1.60 6.75 12.16
C VAL A 109 -0.76 6.65 13.41
N ARG A 110 -1.37 6.92 14.57
CA ARG A 110 -0.73 6.76 15.88
C ARG A 110 -1.59 5.84 16.72
N GLY A 111 -0.98 5.02 17.55
CA GLY A 111 -1.76 4.23 18.49
C GLY A 111 -0.92 3.54 19.54
N ARG A 112 -1.62 2.76 20.36
CA ARG A 112 -1.01 1.88 21.35
C ARG A 112 -1.43 0.43 21.12
N MET A 113 -0.49 -0.47 21.35
CA MET A 113 -0.66 -1.91 21.21
C MET A 113 -0.60 -2.54 22.59
N PRO A 114 -1.50 -3.49 22.88
CA PRO A 114 -1.38 -4.28 24.10
C PRO A 114 -0.05 -5.07 24.08
N PRO A 115 0.50 -5.41 25.26
CA PRO A 115 1.67 -6.27 25.37
C PRO A 115 1.43 -7.60 24.65
N ALA A 116 2.47 -8.16 24.02
CA ALA A 116 2.42 -9.53 23.54
C ALA A 116 2.44 -10.54 24.71
N ASP A 117 2.22 -11.82 24.40
CA ASP A 117 2.28 -12.88 25.41
C ASP A 117 3.67 -12.91 26.08
N GLY A 118 3.70 -12.67 27.40
CA GLY A 118 4.93 -12.62 28.19
C GLY A 118 5.51 -11.20 28.37
N GLU A 119 4.98 -10.20 27.68
CA GLU A 119 5.31 -8.79 27.88
C GLU A 119 4.36 -8.16 28.91
N ARG A 120 4.81 -7.06 29.53
CA ARG A 120 4.03 -6.33 30.55
C ARG A 120 3.62 -4.94 30.09
N ASP A 121 4.39 -4.37 29.18
CA ASP A 121 4.29 -2.98 28.82
C ASP A 121 3.52 -2.80 27.52
N TRP A 122 2.73 -1.73 27.46
CA TRP A 122 2.07 -1.33 26.24
C TRP A 122 3.08 -0.69 25.29
N HIS A 123 2.94 -0.98 24.01
CA HIS A 123 3.82 -0.43 22.99
C HIS A 123 3.14 0.73 22.26
N SER A 124 3.92 1.75 21.94
CA SER A 124 3.49 2.88 21.12
C SER A 124 3.93 2.69 19.68
N PHE A 125 3.09 3.09 18.74
CA PHE A 125 3.48 3.08 17.34
C PHE A 125 3.00 4.32 16.59
N THR A 126 3.74 4.68 15.55
CA THR A 126 3.35 5.68 14.55
C THR A 126 3.68 5.14 13.16
N ILE A 127 2.74 5.27 12.23
CA ILE A 127 2.91 4.91 10.83
C ILE A 127 2.65 6.16 10.00
N GLU A 128 3.61 6.52 9.15
CA GLU A 128 3.50 7.61 8.19
C GLU A 128 3.68 7.04 6.79
N THR A 129 2.73 7.29 5.89
CA THR A 129 2.75 6.78 4.52
C THR A 129 1.99 7.71 3.60
N SER A 130 2.18 7.58 2.28
CA SER A 130 1.46 8.39 1.29
C SER A 130 0.70 7.52 0.29
N CYS A 131 -0.42 8.04 -0.19
CA CYS A 131 -1.26 7.41 -1.21
C CYS A 131 -1.21 8.21 -2.52
N PRO A 132 -0.24 7.94 -3.41
CA PRO A 132 -0.10 8.71 -4.66
C PRO A 132 -1.23 8.42 -5.66
N SER A 133 -1.93 7.30 -5.52
CA SER A 133 -3.05 6.93 -6.36
C SER A 133 -4.07 6.10 -5.60
N TYR A 134 -5.33 6.18 -6.05
CA TYR A 134 -6.45 5.48 -5.46
C TYR A 134 -7.10 4.58 -6.50
N ARG A 135 -7.45 3.36 -6.10
CA ARG A 135 -8.30 2.45 -6.87
C ARG A 135 -9.57 2.15 -6.10
N ASN A 136 -10.63 1.78 -6.80
CA ASN A 136 -11.85 1.29 -6.16
C ASN A 136 -11.75 -0.23 -5.97
N ALA A 137 -12.35 -0.74 -4.90
CA ALA A 137 -12.53 -2.17 -4.73
C ALA A 137 -13.36 -2.72 -5.90
N VAL A 138 -12.94 -3.85 -6.46
CA VAL A 138 -13.76 -4.59 -7.41
C VAL A 138 -14.92 -5.18 -6.62
N PRO A 139 -16.18 -4.93 -7.01
CA PRO A 139 -17.33 -5.57 -6.37
C PRO A 139 -17.11 -7.09 -6.34
N ALA A 140 -17.40 -7.75 -5.23
CA ALA A 140 -17.43 -9.21 -5.22
C ALA A 140 -18.48 -9.65 -6.25
N ASP A 141 -18.10 -10.50 -7.20
CA ASP A 141 -19.05 -11.16 -8.10
C ASP A 141 -20.02 -11.96 -7.23
N THR A 142 -21.20 -11.40 -7.00
CA THR A 142 -22.31 -12.03 -6.29
C THR A 142 -23.18 -12.83 -7.26
N VAL A 143 -22.78 -12.96 -8.53
CA VAL A 143 -23.42 -13.87 -9.46
C VAL A 143 -23.16 -15.30 -8.98
N PRO A 144 -24.19 -16.05 -8.56
CA PRO A 144 -24.01 -17.47 -8.30
C PRO A 144 -23.51 -18.11 -9.59
N ASN A 145 -22.39 -18.83 -9.52
CA ASN A 145 -21.94 -19.60 -10.66
C ASN A 145 -23.07 -20.60 -10.98
N ILE A 146 -23.75 -20.43 -12.11
CA ILE A 146 -24.76 -21.39 -12.58
C ILE A 146 -23.98 -22.68 -12.88
N GLY A 147 -24.01 -23.64 -11.96
CA GLY A 147 -23.31 -24.92 -12.09
C GLY A 147 -22.47 -25.38 -10.89
N SER A 148 -22.53 -24.73 -9.73
CA SER A 148 -22.01 -25.37 -8.50
C SER A 148 -22.91 -26.58 -8.13
N PRO A 149 -22.34 -27.77 -7.91
CA PRO A 149 -23.11 -29.00 -7.66
C PRO A 149 -23.88 -28.97 -6.34
#